data_AF-A0A8T7JIL3-F1
#
_entry.id   AF-A0A8T7JIL3-F1
#
_cell.length_a   1.000
_cell.length_b   1.000
_cell.length_c   1.000
_cell.angle_alpha   90.00
_cell.angle_beta   90.00
_cell.angle_gamma   90.00
#
_symmetry.space_group_name_H-M   'P 1'
#
loop_
_entity.id
_entity.type
_entity.pdbx_description
1 polymer ?
#
loop_
_entity_poly.entity_id
_entity_poly.type
_entity_poly.pdbx_seq_one_letter_code
_entity_poly.pdbx_strand_id
1 'polypeptide(L)'
;MSVFTKALFLTLTLNLGLSAQANTLNVDQLLELVKQGQARDNQEFNQRLKRFTAQKNQQARLLQESKDERTRLEGISAAKEKEFAKNEESIALAQDRLTERLGSLKEMFGVLQQVAGDTQGVFEGSVISSQIPDREVFLADLIKLAGSSSTLPSIENLEQLWFEIQREMTLSGQVAKYTADVVLPNGDAKQQEVIRVGGFNVVAEGNYLVWDLESKKLVQLDQQPGSRYNALAQDLENANQGDVVPFWLDPSRGQLLKIMGQTAGLTERLQQGGVVGYIILSLALVGIFLAVWRMLVLHAESARIRKQMQSDTPSSDNALGRVMAVYEKNKSTDTETLELHLGEAIISEVPKLTAGINWIKIISVVAPLLGLLGTVTGMIDVFETMSLFGTGDPKLMAGGISQALITTVLGLVAAIPCVFLHTMTNNRSRNLIQILEERATGILARKAEQLLKAKAA
;
A
#
# COMPACT_ATOMS: atom_id res chain seq x y z
N MET A 1 2.06 62.25 -34.74
CA MET A 1 3.51 62.35 -35.01
C MET A 1 3.92 61.19 -35.92
N SER A 2 3.68 61.37 -37.21
CA SER A 2 4.26 60.70 -38.39
C SER A 2 3.37 61.12 -39.56
N VAL A 3 3.97 61.34 -40.72
CA VAL A 3 3.39 61.97 -41.92
C VAL A 3 3.26 63.49 -41.81
N PHE A 4 4.34 64.20 -42.13
CA PHE A 4 4.36 65.16 -43.25
C PHE A 4 5.77 65.74 -43.37
N THR A 5 6.65 64.97 -43.99
CA THR A 5 7.92 65.45 -44.52
C THR A 5 7.89 65.15 -46.01
N LYS A 6 7.62 66.17 -46.83
CA LYS A 6 8.06 66.29 -48.24
C LYS A 6 7.39 67.50 -48.90
N ALA A 7 8.15 68.09 -49.83
CA ALA A 7 7.81 69.12 -50.80
C ALA A 7 7.82 70.57 -50.25
N LEU A 8 8.96 71.26 -50.25
CA LEU A 8 9.70 71.80 -51.41
C LEU A 8 8.98 72.99 -52.06
N PHE A 9 9.41 74.19 -51.69
CA PHE A 9 9.46 75.38 -52.57
C PHE A 9 10.81 76.02 -52.24
N LEU A 10 11.92 75.60 -52.85
CA LEU A 10 12.37 75.98 -54.20
C LEU A 10 12.13 77.48 -54.48
N THR A 11 13.05 78.27 -53.94
CA THR A 11 13.77 79.35 -54.64
C THR A 11 12.98 80.13 -55.68
N LEU A 12 12.49 81.28 -55.21
CA LEU A 12 12.59 82.54 -55.93
C LEU A 12 14.06 82.79 -56.33
N THR A 13 14.27 83.42 -57.50
CA THR A 13 15.46 84.16 -57.96
C THR A 13 16.47 83.50 -58.94
N LEU A 14 16.15 83.57 -60.25
CA LEU A 14 17.03 84.04 -61.35
C LEU A 14 16.29 85.27 -61.93
N ASN A 15 16.82 86.39 -62.39
CA ASN A 15 18.14 86.91 -62.77
C ASN A 15 17.96 88.46 -62.77
N LEU A 16 18.77 89.26 -62.08
CA LEU A 16 19.93 90.02 -62.61
C LEU A 16 20.06 90.08 -64.14
N GLY A 17 19.92 91.28 -64.71
CA GLY A 17 20.67 91.66 -65.90
C GLY A 17 19.90 92.50 -66.92
N LEU A 18 20.16 93.81 -66.87
CA LEU A 18 20.42 94.76 -67.97
C LEU A 18 19.53 94.69 -69.23
N SER A 19 19.14 95.76 -69.89
CA SER A 19 19.20 97.20 -69.72
C SER A 19 18.51 97.73 -70.97
N ALA A 20 17.73 98.79 -70.80
CA ALA A 20 17.40 99.82 -71.79
C ALA A 20 17.51 99.48 -73.29
N GLN A 21 16.36 99.42 -73.97
CA GLN A 21 16.27 99.94 -75.34
C GLN A 21 14.96 100.72 -75.47
N ALA A 22 15.13 102.03 -75.62
CA ALA A 22 14.08 103.03 -75.61
C ALA A 22 13.20 102.91 -76.86
N ASN A 23 11.91 102.70 -76.63
CA ASN A 23 10.88 103.24 -77.49
C ASN A 23 9.97 104.12 -76.64
N THR A 24 9.90 105.38 -77.02
CA THR A 24 9.10 106.44 -76.41
C THR A 24 7.62 106.06 -76.45
N LEU A 25 7.07 105.57 -75.32
CA LEU A 25 5.62 105.42 -75.16
C LEU A 25 4.99 106.80 -74.90
N ASN A 26 4.06 107.14 -75.78
CA ASN A 26 3.29 108.38 -75.74
C ASN A 26 2.31 108.35 -74.55
N VAL A 27 2.04 109.51 -73.94
CA VAL A 27 1.18 109.66 -72.74
C VAL A 27 -0.23 109.08 -72.96
N ASP A 28 -0.71 109.06 -74.21
CA ASP A 28 -2.01 108.50 -74.59
C ASP A 28 -2.07 106.96 -74.52
N GLN A 29 -0.95 106.25 -74.76
CA GLN A 29 -0.91 104.77 -74.66
C GLN A 29 -0.85 104.27 -73.21
N LEU A 30 -0.32 105.09 -72.29
CA LEU A 30 -0.25 104.80 -70.85
C LEU A 30 -1.61 104.96 -70.16
N LEU A 31 -2.40 105.94 -70.60
CA LEU A 31 -3.77 106.17 -70.12
C LEU A 31 -4.71 105.01 -70.47
N GLU A 32 -4.54 104.41 -71.65
CA GLU A 32 -5.36 103.29 -72.11
C GLU A 32 -4.98 101.97 -71.41
N LEU A 33 -3.69 101.77 -71.11
CA LEU A 33 -3.20 100.64 -70.31
C LEU A 33 -3.66 100.72 -68.84
N VAL A 34 -3.71 101.93 -68.25
CA VAL A 34 -4.22 102.16 -66.88
C VAL A 34 -5.75 102.02 -66.83
N LYS A 35 -6.49 102.46 -67.85
CA LYS A 35 -7.94 102.25 -67.93
C LYS A 35 -8.29 100.76 -68.14
N GLN A 36 -7.57 100.03 -68.99
CA GLN A 36 -7.75 98.58 -69.14
C GLN A 36 -7.31 97.80 -67.89
N GLY A 37 -6.22 98.21 -67.23
CA GLY A 37 -5.74 97.65 -65.97
C GLY A 37 -6.73 97.87 -64.83
N GLN A 38 -7.22 99.10 -64.63
CA GLN A 38 -8.24 99.40 -63.63
C GLN A 38 -9.55 98.64 -63.88
N ALA A 39 -9.99 98.49 -65.13
CA ALA A 39 -11.19 97.71 -65.44
C ALA A 39 -11.01 96.21 -65.14
N ARG A 40 -9.84 95.64 -65.48
CA ARG A 40 -9.50 94.24 -65.23
C ARG A 40 -9.31 93.94 -63.74
N ASP A 41 -8.58 94.80 -63.03
CA ASP A 41 -8.34 94.69 -61.59
C ASP A 41 -9.64 94.85 -60.80
N ASN A 42 -10.54 95.73 -61.25
CA ASN A 42 -11.85 95.90 -60.59
C ASN A 42 -12.78 94.71 -60.86
N GLN A 43 -12.72 94.09 -62.04
CA GLN A 43 -13.41 92.81 -62.29
C GLN A 43 -12.83 91.66 -61.45
N GLU A 44 -11.51 91.53 -61.37
CA GLU A 44 -10.85 90.50 -60.58
C GLU A 44 -11.09 90.68 -59.07
N PHE A 45 -11.02 91.91 -58.57
CA PHE A 45 -11.35 92.26 -57.19
C PHE A 45 -12.80 91.90 -56.86
N ASN A 46 -13.76 92.25 -57.73
CA ASN A 46 -15.15 91.87 -57.55
C ASN A 46 -15.36 90.34 -57.58
N GLN A 47 -14.62 89.61 -58.41
CA GLN A 47 -14.65 88.14 -58.42
C GLN A 47 -14.06 87.55 -57.13
N ARG A 48 -12.93 88.09 -56.63
CA ARG A 48 -12.34 87.68 -55.34
C ARG A 48 -13.27 87.99 -54.17
N LEU A 49 -13.90 89.16 -54.17
CA LEU A 49 -14.86 89.55 -53.14
C LEU A 49 -16.08 88.61 -53.14
N LYS A 50 -16.62 88.29 -54.32
CA LYS A 50 -17.70 87.28 -54.46
C LYS A 50 -17.26 85.90 -53.96
N ARG A 51 -16.06 85.43 -54.31
CA ARG A 51 -15.51 84.15 -53.81
C ARG A 51 -15.31 84.16 -52.30
N PHE A 52 -14.76 85.24 -51.75
CA PHE A 52 -14.53 85.40 -50.31
C PHE A 52 -15.84 85.40 -49.53
N THR A 53 -16.85 86.16 -49.98
CA THR A 53 -18.18 86.17 -49.37
C THR A 53 -18.87 84.81 -49.49
N ALA A 54 -18.75 84.13 -50.63
CA ALA A 54 -19.26 82.77 -50.81
C ALA A 54 -18.60 81.77 -49.86
N GLN A 55 -17.27 81.80 -49.72
CA GLN A 55 -16.52 80.95 -48.79
C GLN A 55 -16.82 81.25 -47.32
N LYS A 56 -16.95 82.52 -46.95
CA LYS A 56 -17.38 82.94 -45.60
C LYS A 56 -18.77 82.39 -45.28
N ASN A 57 -19.70 82.49 -46.22
CA ASN A 57 -21.06 81.95 -46.06
C ASN A 57 -21.04 80.42 -46.00
N GLN A 58 -20.18 79.76 -46.78
CA GLN A 58 -19.99 78.30 -46.73
C GLN A 58 -19.40 77.84 -45.39
N GLN A 59 -18.37 78.52 -44.88
CA GLN A 59 -17.81 78.24 -43.55
C GLN A 59 -18.84 78.47 -42.45
N ALA A 60 -19.64 79.53 -42.53
CA ALA A 60 -20.71 79.78 -41.58
C ALA A 60 -21.77 78.67 -41.60
N ARG A 61 -22.14 78.15 -42.78
CA ARG A 61 -23.04 76.99 -42.91
C ARG A 61 -22.45 75.72 -42.32
N LEU A 62 -21.22 75.37 -42.68
CA LEU A 62 -20.54 74.17 -42.14
C LEU A 62 -20.38 74.24 -40.62
N LEU A 63 -20.06 75.42 -40.08
CA LEU A 63 -19.98 75.63 -38.64
C LEU A 63 -21.35 75.46 -37.97
N GLN A 64 -22.42 75.94 -38.60
CA GLN A 64 -23.77 75.77 -38.09
C GLN A 64 -24.21 74.29 -38.14
N GLU A 65 -24.01 73.61 -39.28
CA GLU A 65 -24.28 72.17 -39.43
C GLU A 65 -23.52 71.35 -38.40
N SER A 66 -22.24 71.65 -38.16
CA SER A 66 -21.44 70.94 -37.15
C SER A 66 -21.93 71.22 -35.72
N LYS A 67 -22.41 72.44 -35.41
CA LYS A 67 -23.03 72.75 -34.12
C LYS A 67 -24.36 72.04 -33.93
N ASP A 68 -25.18 72.00 -34.97
CA ASP A 68 -26.48 71.32 -34.96
C ASP A 68 -26.28 69.81 -34.79
N GLU A 69 -25.30 69.22 -35.49
CA GLU A 69 -24.94 67.80 -35.36
C GLU A 69 -24.36 67.48 -33.98
N ARG A 70 -23.50 68.35 -33.42
CA ARG A 70 -23.00 68.19 -32.05
C ARG A 70 -24.15 68.19 -31.05
N THR A 71 -25.09 69.12 -31.18
CA THR A 71 -26.26 69.22 -30.31
C THR A 71 -27.16 67.98 -30.43
N ARG A 72 -27.34 67.46 -31.65
CA ARG A 72 -28.07 66.22 -31.91
C ARG A 72 -27.41 65.03 -31.21
N LEU A 73 -26.08 64.89 -31.34
CA LEU A 73 -25.31 63.82 -30.70
C LEU A 73 -25.30 63.96 -29.17
N GLU A 74 -25.19 65.17 -28.62
CA GLU A 74 -25.32 65.44 -27.18
C GLU A 74 -26.71 65.00 -26.67
N GLY A 75 -27.78 65.30 -27.42
CA GLY A 75 -29.13 64.84 -27.09
C GLY A 75 -29.30 63.32 -27.11
N ILE A 76 -28.70 62.64 -28.10
CA ILE A 76 -28.68 61.17 -28.18
C ILE A 76 -27.88 60.58 -27.01
N SER A 77 -26.72 61.14 -26.70
CA SER A 77 -25.89 60.70 -25.57
C SER A 77 -26.67 60.80 -24.27
N ALA A 78 -27.29 61.95 -24.00
CA ALA A 78 -28.10 62.16 -22.80
C ALA A 78 -29.28 61.17 -22.72
N ALA A 79 -29.94 60.89 -23.84
CA ALA A 79 -31.02 59.90 -23.90
C ALA A 79 -30.52 58.48 -23.62
N LYS A 80 -29.37 58.09 -24.21
CA LYS A 80 -28.73 56.79 -24.02
C LYS A 80 -28.22 56.60 -22.60
N GLU A 81 -27.69 57.64 -21.99
CA GLU A 81 -27.21 57.63 -20.61
C GLU A 81 -28.37 57.48 -19.62
N LYS A 82 -29.50 58.12 -19.91
CA LYS A 82 -30.74 57.91 -19.15
C LYS A 82 -31.30 56.48 -19.31
N GLU A 83 -31.22 55.90 -20.51
CA GLU A 83 -31.61 54.51 -20.76
C GLU A 83 -30.68 53.53 -20.03
N PHE A 84 -29.38 53.76 -20.07
CA PHE A 84 -28.37 52.97 -19.37
C PHE A 84 -28.61 52.98 -17.85
N ALA A 85 -28.79 54.17 -17.26
CA ALA A 85 -29.08 54.29 -15.83
C ALA A 85 -30.36 53.54 -15.41
N LYS A 86 -31.41 53.59 -16.24
CA LYS A 86 -32.64 52.83 -16.00
C LYS A 86 -32.43 51.32 -16.11
N ASN A 87 -31.63 50.87 -17.08
CA ASN A 87 -31.29 49.45 -17.22
C ASN A 87 -30.44 48.96 -16.04
N GLU A 88 -29.49 49.77 -15.57
CA GLU A 88 -28.65 49.49 -14.41
C GLU A 88 -29.50 49.32 -13.13
N GLU A 89 -30.46 50.22 -12.90
CA GLU A 89 -31.45 50.09 -11.81
C GLU A 89 -32.30 48.82 -11.97
N SER A 90 -32.77 48.52 -13.18
CA SER A 90 -33.58 47.33 -13.46
C SER A 90 -32.82 46.04 -13.20
N ILE A 91 -31.54 45.99 -13.58
CA ILE A 91 -30.64 44.85 -13.34
C ILE A 91 -30.37 44.70 -11.85
N ALA A 92 -30.08 45.79 -11.14
CA ALA A 92 -29.86 45.76 -9.70
C ALA A 92 -31.10 45.21 -8.96
N LEU A 93 -32.29 45.72 -9.27
CA LEU A 93 -33.54 45.22 -8.69
C LEU A 93 -33.81 43.74 -9.02
N ALA A 94 -33.48 43.30 -10.24
CA ALA A 94 -33.62 41.90 -10.63
C ALA A 94 -32.62 41.00 -9.88
N GLN A 95 -31.38 41.46 -9.69
CA GLN A 95 -30.35 40.77 -8.90
C GLN A 95 -30.72 40.68 -7.42
N ASP A 96 -31.27 41.74 -6.84
CA ASP A 96 -31.74 41.76 -5.46
C ASP A 96 -32.91 40.78 -5.26
N ARG A 97 -33.91 40.79 -6.15
CA ARG A 97 -35.02 39.82 -6.13
C ARG A 97 -34.54 38.39 -6.29
N LEU A 98 -33.57 38.16 -7.17
CA LEU A 98 -32.95 36.85 -7.33
C LEU A 98 -32.27 36.45 -6.02
N THR A 99 -31.48 37.33 -5.42
CA THR A 99 -30.75 37.06 -4.17
C THR A 99 -31.69 36.79 -2.99
N GLU A 100 -32.78 37.55 -2.87
CA GLU A 100 -33.81 37.35 -1.85
C GLU A 100 -34.51 35.99 -2.00
N ARG A 101 -34.91 35.64 -3.22
CA ARG A 101 -35.50 34.33 -3.54
C ARG A 101 -34.51 33.18 -3.39
N LEU A 102 -33.23 33.43 -3.68
CA LEU A 102 -32.15 32.50 -3.46
C LEU A 102 -31.90 32.28 -1.97
N GLY A 103 -32.26 33.21 -1.07
CA GLY A 103 -32.01 33.08 0.37
C GLY A 103 -32.48 31.74 0.95
N SER A 104 -33.71 31.32 0.65
CA SER A 104 -34.24 30.02 1.09
C SER A 104 -33.64 28.83 0.35
N LEU A 105 -33.21 29.02 -0.90
CA LEU A 105 -32.61 27.97 -1.72
C LEU A 105 -31.12 27.77 -1.45
N LYS A 106 -30.40 28.80 -0.97
CA LYS A 106 -28.99 28.75 -0.59
C LYS A 106 -28.74 27.74 0.51
N GLU A 107 -29.68 27.60 1.45
CA GLU A 107 -29.61 26.57 2.49
C GLU A 107 -29.71 25.17 1.86
N MET A 108 -30.67 24.96 0.95
CA MET A 108 -30.76 23.69 0.20
C MET A 108 -29.53 23.40 -0.65
N PHE A 109 -28.92 24.41 -1.28
CA PHE A 109 -27.69 24.23 -2.05
C PHE A 109 -26.47 23.99 -1.18
N GLY A 110 -26.42 24.55 0.02
CA GLY A 110 -25.42 24.19 1.03
C GLY A 110 -25.53 22.71 1.40
N VAL A 111 -26.75 22.22 1.65
CA VAL A 111 -26.99 20.78 1.88
C VAL A 111 -26.60 19.95 0.66
N LEU A 112 -26.96 20.39 -0.55
CA LEU A 112 -26.57 19.71 -1.79
C LEU A 112 -25.05 19.62 -1.93
N GLN A 113 -24.34 20.72 -1.68
CA GLN A 113 -22.89 20.79 -1.74
C GLN A 113 -22.27 19.83 -0.72
N GLN A 114 -22.80 19.78 0.50
CA GLN A 114 -22.36 18.85 1.53
C GLN A 114 -22.59 17.40 1.09
N VAL A 115 -23.80 17.06 0.65
CA VAL A 115 -24.13 15.69 0.22
C VAL A 115 -23.28 15.27 -0.99
N ALA A 116 -23.07 16.17 -1.95
CA ALA A 116 -22.20 15.91 -3.10
C ALA A 116 -20.74 15.69 -2.67
N GLY A 117 -20.24 16.48 -1.71
CA GLY A 117 -18.90 16.31 -1.12
C GLY A 117 -18.74 15.00 -0.36
N ASP A 118 -19.70 14.66 0.49
CA ASP A 118 -19.72 13.38 1.22
C ASP A 118 -19.77 12.20 0.26
N THR A 119 -20.61 12.29 -0.78
CA THR A 119 -20.70 11.28 -1.85
C THR A 119 -19.39 11.15 -2.62
N GLN A 120 -18.73 12.27 -2.92
CA GLN A 120 -17.43 12.27 -3.60
C GLN A 120 -16.40 11.51 -2.78
N GLY A 121 -16.30 11.78 -1.47
CA GLY A 121 -15.39 11.06 -0.58
C GLY A 121 -15.69 9.56 -0.52
N VAL A 122 -16.98 9.17 -0.54
CA VAL A 122 -17.37 7.75 -0.63
C VAL A 122 -16.92 7.13 -1.94
N PHE A 123 -17.09 7.81 -3.07
CA PHE A 123 -16.74 7.31 -4.41
C PHE A 123 -15.23 7.20 -4.59
N GLU A 124 -14.47 8.21 -4.17
CA GLU A 124 -13.00 8.16 -4.19
C GLU A 124 -12.50 6.94 -3.39
N GLY A 125 -13.07 6.72 -2.21
CA GLY A 125 -12.81 5.58 -1.32
C GLY A 125 -13.39 4.24 -1.76
N SER A 126 -14.22 4.19 -2.80
CA SER A 126 -14.97 3.00 -3.18
C SER A 126 -14.23 2.21 -4.24
N VAL A 127 -14.12 0.91 -4.02
CA VAL A 127 -13.52 0.01 -5.01
C VAL A 127 -14.37 -0.08 -6.29
N ILE A 128 -15.64 0.33 -6.25
CA ILE A 128 -16.52 0.40 -7.43
C ILE A 128 -15.97 1.37 -8.48
N SER A 129 -15.20 2.38 -8.07
CA SER A 129 -14.55 3.34 -8.98
C SER A 129 -13.51 2.68 -9.90
N SER A 130 -13.03 1.49 -9.57
CA SER A 130 -12.20 0.69 -10.49
C SER A 130 -13.00 0.07 -11.67
N GLN A 131 -14.32 -0.08 -11.53
CA GLN A 131 -15.22 -0.58 -12.58
C GLN A 131 -15.81 0.56 -13.42
N ILE A 132 -16.12 1.69 -12.78
CA ILE A 132 -16.72 2.86 -13.41
C ILE A 132 -15.82 4.05 -13.09
N PRO A 133 -14.93 4.43 -14.01
CA PRO A 133 -14.00 5.55 -13.80
C PRO A 133 -14.72 6.91 -13.90
N ASP A 134 -14.05 7.96 -13.41
CA ASP A 134 -14.41 9.38 -13.56
C ASP A 134 -15.75 9.82 -12.93
N ARG A 135 -16.27 9.06 -11.95
CA ARG A 135 -17.54 9.38 -11.27
C ARG A 135 -17.46 10.64 -10.40
N GLU A 136 -16.26 10.96 -9.93
CA GLU A 136 -15.99 12.15 -9.12
C GLU A 136 -16.08 13.45 -9.90
N VAL A 137 -15.93 13.42 -11.24
CA VAL A 137 -15.91 14.63 -12.07
C VAL A 137 -17.25 15.37 -12.00
N PHE A 138 -18.35 14.64 -12.14
CA PHE A 138 -19.69 15.19 -12.00
C PHE A 138 -19.92 15.80 -10.60
N LEU A 139 -19.48 15.12 -9.54
CA LEU A 139 -19.64 15.58 -8.18
C LEU A 139 -18.81 16.85 -7.92
N ALA A 140 -17.57 16.90 -8.41
CA ALA A 140 -16.71 18.08 -8.30
C ALA A 140 -17.33 19.30 -9.01
N ASP A 141 -17.95 19.10 -10.17
CA ASP A 141 -18.63 20.18 -10.90
C ASP A 141 -19.92 20.60 -10.20
N LEU A 142 -20.69 19.66 -9.64
CA LEU A 142 -21.88 19.94 -8.84
C LEU A 142 -21.55 20.75 -7.58
N ILE A 143 -20.45 20.42 -6.88
CA ILE A 143 -19.97 21.14 -5.70
C ILE A 143 -19.62 22.58 -6.06
N LYS A 144 -18.89 22.80 -7.17
CA LYS A 144 -18.56 24.15 -7.66
C LYS A 144 -19.82 24.94 -8.01
N LEU A 145 -20.79 24.30 -8.67
CA LEU A 145 -22.05 24.93 -9.07
C LEU A 145 -22.89 25.31 -7.85
N ALA A 146 -23.04 24.41 -6.88
CA ALA A 146 -23.80 24.63 -5.65
C ALA A 146 -23.16 25.69 -4.74
N GLY A 147 -21.83 25.81 -4.74
CA GLY A 147 -21.10 26.85 -4.02
C GLY A 147 -21.11 28.23 -4.70
N SER A 148 -21.62 28.33 -5.92
CA SER A 148 -21.69 29.60 -6.65
C SER A 148 -22.84 30.48 -6.15
N SER A 149 -22.65 31.80 -6.14
CA SER A 149 -23.69 32.75 -5.71
C SER A 149 -24.68 33.14 -6.80
N SER A 150 -24.39 32.81 -8.06
CA SER A 150 -25.10 33.34 -9.25
C SER A 150 -25.67 32.28 -10.18
N THR A 151 -25.34 31.00 -10.00
CA THR A 151 -25.82 29.91 -10.86
C THR A 151 -26.47 28.81 -10.04
N LEU A 152 -27.58 28.28 -10.54
CA LEU A 152 -28.39 27.29 -9.86
C LEU A 152 -28.14 25.88 -10.42
N PRO A 153 -27.93 24.87 -9.56
CA PRO A 153 -28.07 23.48 -9.95
C PRO A 153 -29.45 23.22 -10.56
N SER A 154 -29.49 22.56 -11.72
CA SER A 154 -30.74 22.17 -12.35
C SER A 154 -31.35 20.95 -11.64
N ILE A 155 -32.62 20.67 -11.92
CA ILE A 155 -33.29 19.46 -11.41
C ILE A 155 -32.58 18.21 -11.95
N GLU A 156 -32.10 18.22 -13.21
CA GLU A 156 -31.35 17.08 -13.74
C GLU A 156 -30.09 16.79 -12.92
N ASN A 157 -29.40 17.83 -12.43
CA ASN A 157 -28.23 17.66 -11.57
C ASN A 157 -28.59 17.00 -10.23
N LEU A 158 -29.72 17.40 -9.64
CA LEU A 158 -30.23 16.77 -8.41
C LEU A 158 -30.59 15.31 -8.65
N GLU A 159 -31.22 15.03 -9.80
CA GLU A 159 -31.62 13.68 -10.19
C GLU A 159 -30.42 12.76 -10.41
N GLN A 160 -29.40 13.28 -11.09
CA GLN A 160 -28.18 12.56 -11.33
C GLN A 160 -27.43 12.24 -10.02
N LEU A 161 -27.44 13.14 -9.03
CA LEU A 161 -26.82 12.89 -7.73
C LEU A 161 -27.45 11.69 -7.01
N TRP A 162 -28.77 11.69 -6.82
CA TRP A 162 -29.41 10.58 -6.10
C TRP A 162 -29.37 9.28 -6.92
N PHE A 163 -29.41 9.37 -8.25
CA PHE A 163 -29.22 8.21 -9.12
C PHE A 163 -27.83 7.58 -8.93
N GLU A 164 -26.76 8.38 -8.89
CA GLU A 164 -25.41 7.88 -8.68
C GLU A 164 -25.23 7.29 -7.27
N ILE A 165 -25.85 7.88 -6.24
CA ILE A 165 -25.88 7.31 -4.89
C ILE A 165 -26.62 5.95 -4.89
N GLN A 166 -27.77 5.87 -5.55
CA GLN A 166 -28.52 4.61 -5.68
C GLN A 166 -27.74 3.56 -6.46
N ARG A 167 -27.02 3.98 -7.49
CA ARG A 167 -26.14 3.11 -8.29
C ARG A 167 -25.02 2.55 -7.44
N GLU A 168 -24.37 3.38 -6.61
CA GLU A 168 -23.36 2.93 -5.65
C GLU A 168 -23.93 1.90 -4.68
N MET A 169 -25.09 2.18 -4.07
CA MET A 169 -25.75 1.23 -3.17
C MET A 169 -26.05 -0.11 -3.87
N THR A 170 -26.55 -0.05 -5.10
CA THR A 170 -26.88 -1.24 -5.88
C THR A 170 -25.63 -2.06 -6.22
N LEU A 171 -24.56 -1.41 -6.69
CA LEU A 171 -23.30 -2.08 -7.03
C LEU A 171 -22.59 -2.61 -5.79
N SER A 172 -22.73 -1.95 -4.63
CA SER A 172 -22.13 -2.40 -3.36
C SER A 172 -22.67 -3.74 -2.88
N GLY A 173 -23.87 -4.13 -3.31
CA GLY A 173 -24.48 -5.42 -3.01
C GLY A 173 -24.24 -6.51 -4.07
N GLN A 174 -23.51 -6.21 -5.14
CA GLN A 174 -23.30 -7.12 -6.26
C GLN A 174 -21.86 -7.62 -6.35
N VAL A 175 -21.73 -8.87 -6.82
CA VAL A 175 -20.45 -9.41 -7.28
C VAL A 175 -20.36 -9.19 -8.79
N ALA A 176 -19.29 -8.56 -9.26
CA ALA A 176 -19.11 -8.21 -10.65
C ALA A 176 -17.74 -8.65 -11.15
N LYS A 177 -17.71 -9.21 -12.36
CA LYS A 177 -16.49 -9.61 -13.08
C LYS A 177 -16.28 -8.65 -14.25
N TYR A 178 -15.09 -8.05 -14.34
CA TYR A 178 -14.75 -7.08 -15.39
C TYR A 178 -13.24 -7.03 -15.59
N THR A 179 -12.79 -6.41 -16.68
CA THR A 179 -11.35 -6.24 -16.96
C THR A 179 -10.88 -4.90 -16.44
N ALA A 180 -9.75 -4.89 -15.73
CA ALA A 180 -9.14 -3.67 -15.20
C ALA A 180 -7.61 -3.75 -15.25
N ASP A 181 -6.97 -2.58 -15.22
CA ASP A 181 -5.52 -2.47 -15.08
C ASP A 181 -5.13 -2.70 -13.62
N VAL A 182 -4.28 -3.70 -13.39
CA VAL A 182 -3.77 -4.02 -12.06
C VAL A 182 -2.27 -3.81 -12.02
N VAL A 183 -1.82 -3.06 -11.02
CA VAL A 183 -0.40 -2.83 -10.75
C VAL A 183 0.12 -3.98 -9.90
N LEU A 184 1.09 -4.71 -10.45
CA LEU A 184 1.76 -5.83 -9.79
C LEU A 184 2.87 -5.32 -8.83
N PRO A 185 3.36 -6.14 -7.88
CA PRO A 185 4.41 -5.73 -6.93
C PRO A 185 5.73 -5.30 -7.58
N ASN A 186 5.97 -5.69 -8.84
CA ASN A 186 7.14 -5.27 -9.61
C ASN A 186 6.97 -3.87 -10.25
N GLY A 187 5.79 -3.25 -10.11
CA GLY A 187 5.44 -1.94 -10.68
C GLY A 187 4.82 -2.00 -12.07
N ASP A 188 4.75 -3.18 -12.71
CA ASP A 188 4.14 -3.31 -14.03
C ASP A 188 2.60 -3.28 -13.92
N ALA A 189 1.97 -2.58 -14.86
CA ALA A 189 0.51 -2.60 -15.01
C ALA A 189 0.12 -3.68 -16.04
N LYS A 190 -0.71 -4.63 -15.62
CA LYS A 190 -1.22 -5.71 -16.46
C LYS A 190 -2.75 -5.64 -16.49
N GLN A 191 -3.34 -5.70 -17.69
CA GLN A 191 -4.78 -5.95 -17.80
C GLN A 191 -5.08 -7.38 -17.39
N GLN A 192 -5.96 -7.52 -16.42
CA GLN A 192 -6.47 -8.82 -16.00
C GLN A 192 -7.95 -8.75 -15.68
N GLU A 193 -8.57 -9.91 -15.69
CA GLU A 193 -9.96 -10.06 -15.27
C GLU A 193 -10.01 -10.04 -13.74
N VAL A 194 -10.79 -9.11 -13.20
CA VAL A 194 -10.94 -8.91 -11.76
C VAL A 194 -12.37 -9.22 -11.33
N ILE A 195 -12.52 -9.77 -10.14
CA ILE A 195 -13.80 -10.00 -9.50
C ILE A 195 -13.91 -9.07 -8.30
N ARG A 196 -14.89 -8.16 -8.36
CA ARG A 196 -15.27 -7.28 -7.24
C ARG A 196 -16.39 -7.92 -6.46
N VAL A 197 -16.21 -8.04 -5.15
CA VAL A 197 -17.23 -8.48 -4.20
C VAL A 197 -17.75 -7.27 -3.45
N GLY A 198 -18.87 -6.73 -3.92
CA GLY A 198 -19.50 -5.55 -3.33
C GLY A 198 -18.59 -4.32 -3.29
N GLY A 199 -18.67 -3.54 -2.22
CA GLY A 199 -17.77 -2.39 -1.98
C GLY A 199 -16.51 -2.72 -1.19
N PHE A 200 -16.16 -4.00 -1.03
CA PHE A 200 -15.26 -4.45 0.03
C PHE A 200 -13.94 -5.05 -0.48
N ASN A 201 -14.02 -6.05 -1.36
CA ASN A 201 -12.85 -6.80 -1.81
C ASN A 201 -12.81 -6.86 -3.34
N VAL A 202 -11.60 -6.93 -3.88
CA VAL A 202 -11.35 -7.30 -5.28
C VAL A 202 -10.29 -8.39 -5.30
N VAL A 203 -10.49 -9.37 -6.17
CA VAL A 203 -9.56 -10.48 -6.38
C VAL A 203 -9.25 -10.66 -7.86
N ALA A 204 -8.04 -11.11 -8.16
CA ALA A 204 -7.61 -11.51 -9.50
C ALA A 204 -6.49 -12.57 -9.43
N GLU A 205 -6.57 -13.59 -10.27
CA GLU A 205 -5.63 -14.72 -10.31
C GLU A 205 -5.37 -15.34 -8.90
N GLY A 206 -6.41 -15.41 -8.06
CA GLY A 206 -6.36 -15.94 -6.68
C GLY A 206 -5.70 -15.00 -5.66
N ASN A 207 -5.38 -13.77 -6.05
CA ASN A 207 -4.74 -12.75 -5.20
C ASN A 207 -5.71 -11.63 -4.84
N TYR A 208 -5.59 -11.11 -3.62
CA TYR A 208 -6.32 -9.92 -3.20
C TYR A 208 -5.67 -8.66 -3.74
N LEU A 209 -6.51 -7.75 -4.24
CA LEU A 209 -6.17 -6.44 -4.74
C LEU A 209 -6.74 -5.37 -3.81
N VAL A 210 -6.09 -4.21 -3.76
CA VAL A 210 -6.55 -3.04 -3.02
C VAL A 210 -6.67 -1.85 -3.96
N TRP A 211 -7.74 -1.07 -3.79
CA TRP A 211 -7.88 0.21 -4.46
C TRP A 211 -6.96 1.25 -3.81
N ASP A 212 -6.02 1.77 -4.59
CA ASP A 212 -5.12 2.82 -4.14
C ASP A 212 -5.68 4.19 -4.49
N LEU A 213 -5.92 5.01 -3.46
CA LEU A 213 -6.58 6.31 -3.58
C LEU A 213 -5.72 7.34 -4.31
N GLU A 214 -4.40 7.26 -4.15
CA GLU A 214 -3.46 8.22 -4.73
C GLU A 214 -3.27 7.97 -6.22
N SER A 215 -3.03 6.72 -6.61
CA SER A 215 -2.81 6.33 -8.00
C SER A 215 -4.11 6.06 -8.77
N LYS A 216 -5.26 5.96 -8.09
CA LYS A 216 -6.57 5.58 -8.67
C LYS A 216 -6.50 4.28 -9.48
N LYS A 217 -5.77 3.29 -8.95
CA LYS A 217 -5.56 1.99 -9.60
C LYS A 217 -5.76 0.85 -8.61
N LEU A 218 -6.06 -0.33 -9.15
CA LEU A 218 -6.01 -1.57 -8.40
C LEU A 218 -4.54 -2.00 -8.26
N VAL A 219 -4.11 -2.23 -7.03
CA VAL A 219 -2.74 -2.65 -6.72
C VAL A 219 -2.79 -4.01 -6.03
N GLN A 220 -1.99 -4.95 -6.51
CA GLN A 220 -1.80 -6.23 -5.85
C GLN A 220 -0.94 -6.07 -4.60
N LEU A 221 -1.32 -6.74 -3.51
CA LEU A 221 -0.52 -6.74 -2.29
C LEU A 221 0.83 -7.44 -2.49
N ASP A 222 1.90 -6.83 -2.01
CA ASP A 222 3.26 -7.40 -2.01
C ASP A 222 3.32 -8.77 -1.31
N GLN A 223 2.62 -8.88 -0.18
CA GLN A 223 2.43 -10.12 0.54
C GLN A 223 0.94 -10.39 0.74
N GLN A 224 0.54 -11.62 0.40
CA GLN A 224 -0.84 -12.07 0.51
C GLN A 224 -1.14 -12.55 1.94
N PRO A 225 -2.38 -12.43 2.43
CA PRO A 225 -2.76 -12.79 3.80
C PRO A 225 -2.63 -14.29 4.14
N GLY A 226 -2.34 -15.14 3.15
CA GLY A 226 -1.98 -16.54 3.32
C GLY A 226 -2.94 -17.51 2.63
N SER A 227 -2.51 -18.77 2.48
CA SER A 227 -3.22 -19.79 1.68
C SER A 227 -4.69 -20.01 2.08
N ARG A 228 -5.01 -19.88 3.37
CA ARG A 228 -6.39 -19.98 3.88
C ARG A 228 -7.35 -18.97 3.25
N TYR A 229 -6.87 -17.76 2.92
CA TYR A 229 -7.68 -16.70 2.35
C TYR A 229 -7.63 -16.71 0.82
N ASN A 230 -6.45 -16.96 0.24
CA ASN A 230 -6.23 -17.01 -1.20
C ASN A 230 -6.95 -18.21 -1.86
N ALA A 231 -7.05 -19.36 -1.17
CA ALA A 231 -7.78 -20.51 -1.70
C ALA A 231 -9.26 -20.18 -1.99
N LEU A 232 -9.92 -19.43 -1.08
CA LEU A 232 -11.31 -19.03 -1.27
C LEU A 232 -11.49 -17.94 -2.32
N ALA A 233 -10.47 -17.10 -2.54
CA ALA A 233 -10.47 -16.17 -3.68
C ALA A 233 -10.39 -16.93 -5.00
N GLN A 234 -9.57 -17.97 -5.07
CA GLN A 234 -9.46 -18.84 -6.23
C GLN A 234 -10.76 -19.66 -6.45
N ASP A 235 -11.40 -20.13 -5.38
CA ASP A 235 -12.71 -20.78 -5.47
C ASP A 235 -13.78 -19.84 -6.02
N LEU A 236 -13.77 -18.57 -5.61
CA LEU A 236 -14.67 -17.55 -6.15
C LEU A 236 -14.43 -17.28 -7.64
N GLU A 237 -13.17 -17.28 -8.08
CA GLU A 237 -12.82 -17.10 -9.50
C GLU A 237 -13.26 -18.26 -10.39
N ASN A 238 -13.26 -19.48 -9.84
CA ASN A 238 -13.68 -20.69 -10.55
C ASN A 238 -15.18 -20.97 -10.47
N ALA A 239 -15.92 -20.22 -9.66
CA ALA A 239 -17.34 -20.45 -9.43
C ALA A 239 -18.22 -19.95 -10.60
N ASN A 240 -19.31 -20.66 -10.84
CA ASN A 240 -20.29 -20.28 -11.86
C ASN A 240 -21.41 -19.41 -11.27
N GLN A 241 -22.17 -18.78 -12.15
CA GLN A 241 -23.30 -17.97 -11.75
C GLN A 241 -24.36 -18.82 -11.03
N GLY A 242 -24.66 -18.47 -9.77
CA GLY A 242 -25.61 -19.18 -8.91
C GLY A 242 -24.97 -20.07 -7.85
N ASP A 243 -23.65 -20.29 -7.92
CA ASP A 243 -22.92 -21.03 -6.90
C ASP A 243 -22.79 -20.19 -5.61
N VAL A 244 -22.94 -20.84 -4.46
CA VAL A 244 -22.72 -20.22 -3.15
C VAL A 244 -21.31 -20.55 -2.69
N VAL A 245 -20.42 -19.56 -2.72
CA VAL A 245 -19.02 -19.70 -2.31
C VAL A 245 -18.79 -19.00 -0.98
N PRO A 246 -18.21 -19.68 0.03
CA PRO A 246 -17.76 -18.99 1.24
C PRO A 246 -16.58 -18.08 0.90
N PHE A 247 -16.68 -16.79 1.25
CA PHE A 247 -15.64 -15.80 0.94
C PHE A 247 -15.40 -14.88 2.16
N TRP A 248 -14.14 -14.47 2.36
CA TRP A 248 -13.78 -13.55 3.44
C TRP A 248 -13.93 -12.11 2.99
N LEU A 249 -14.76 -11.35 3.69
CA LEU A 249 -14.97 -9.94 3.43
C LEU A 249 -14.03 -9.09 4.29
N ASP A 250 -13.40 -8.08 3.70
CA ASP A 250 -12.65 -7.03 4.40
C ASP A 250 -13.49 -5.74 4.46
N PRO A 251 -14.15 -5.42 5.59
CA PRO A 251 -14.93 -4.19 5.73
C PRO A 251 -14.07 -2.92 5.71
N SER A 252 -12.76 -3.03 5.92
CA SER A 252 -11.81 -1.92 5.90
C SER A 252 -11.28 -1.58 4.49
N ARG A 253 -11.80 -2.24 3.45
CA ARG A 253 -11.46 -2.00 2.04
C ARG A 253 -9.96 -2.17 1.74
N GLY A 254 -9.32 -3.16 2.36
CA GLY A 254 -7.94 -3.54 2.09
C GLY A 254 -6.93 -3.15 3.17
N GLN A 255 -7.29 -2.37 4.19
CA GLN A 255 -6.37 -2.03 5.28
C GLN A 255 -6.00 -3.27 6.12
N LEU A 256 -7.00 -4.10 6.47
CA LEU A 256 -6.77 -5.34 7.18
C LEU A 256 -5.96 -6.32 6.33
N LEU A 257 -6.26 -6.43 5.03
CA LEU A 257 -5.49 -7.29 4.13
C LEU A 257 -4.01 -6.86 4.05
N LYS A 258 -3.72 -5.55 4.01
CA LYS A 258 -2.34 -5.02 4.08
C LYS A 258 -1.63 -5.41 5.38
N ILE A 259 -2.32 -5.42 6.52
CA ILE A 259 -1.75 -5.83 7.82
C ILE A 259 -1.58 -7.35 7.90
N MET A 260 -2.58 -8.10 7.43
CA MET A 260 -2.57 -9.56 7.43
C MET A 260 -1.46 -10.12 6.55
N GLY A 261 -1.22 -9.49 5.39
CA GLY A 261 -0.08 -9.80 4.52
C GLY A 261 1.27 -9.63 5.22
N GLN A 262 1.38 -8.76 6.22
CA GLN A 262 2.61 -8.57 7.00
C GLN A 262 2.77 -9.57 8.16
N THR A 263 1.79 -10.45 8.37
CA THR A 263 1.80 -11.39 9.51
C THR A 263 2.57 -12.64 9.13
N ALA A 264 3.74 -12.84 9.74
CA ALA A 264 4.60 -13.96 9.39
C ALA A 264 3.93 -15.33 9.59
N GLY A 265 3.93 -16.14 8.53
CA GLY A 265 3.47 -17.53 8.55
C GLY A 265 4.39 -18.45 9.37
N LEU A 266 4.01 -19.72 9.54
CA LEU A 266 4.83 -20.69 10.31
C LEU A 266 6.24 -20.90 9.71
N THR A 267 6.32 -20.96 8.39
CA THR A 267 7.58 -21.11 7.65
C THR A 267 8.46 -19.87 7.78
N GLU A 268 7.87 -18.68 7.64
CA GLU A 268 8.57 -17.41 7.81
C GLU A 268 9.05 -17.23 9.25
N ARG A 269 8.23 -17.60 10.25
CA ARG A 269 8.66 -17.63 11.65
C ARG A 269 9.85 -18.56 11.86
N LEU A 270 9.88 -19.73 11.21
CA LEU A 270 11.02 -20.63 11.28
C LEU A 270 12.28 -20.01 10.67
N GLN A 271 12.13 -19.32 9.53
CA GLN A 271 13.22 -18.59 8.88
C GLN A 271 13.71 -17.40 9.71
N GLN A 272 12.82 -16.71 10.43
CA GLN A 272 13.18 -15.65 11.37
C GLN A 272 14.07 -16.15 12.50
N GLY A 273 14.05 -17.45 12.84
CA GLY A 273 14.96 -18.02 13.84
C GLY A 273 16.44 -17.99 13.45
N GLY A 274 16.75 -17.65 12.20
CA GLY A 274 18.12 -17.51 11.71
C GLY A 274 18.96 -18.78 11.90
N VAL A 275 20.28 -18.60 11.91
CA VAL A 275 21.24 -19.72 12.02
C VAL A 275 21.04 -20.52 13.31
N VAL A 276 20.80 -19.83 14.44
CA VAL A 276 20.63 -20.47 15.75
C VAL A 276 19.38 -21.34 15.78
N GLY A 277 18.26 -20.88 15.20
CA GLY A 277 17.03 -21.66 15.08
C GLY A 277 17.24 -22.97 14.30
N TYR A 278 17.97 -22.93 13.18
CA TYR A 278 18.29 -24.14 12.40
C TYR A 278 19.20 -25.12 13.17
N ILE A 279 20.14 -24.62 13.97
CA ILE A 279 20.97 -25.46 14.84
C ILE A 279 20.11 -26.16 15.90
N ILE A 280 19.19 -25.43 16.53
CA ILE A 280 18.26 -26.00 17.53
C ILE A 280 17.40 -27.11 16.91
N LEU A 281 16.82 -26.88 15.73
CA LEU A 281 16.03 -27.88 15.01
C LEU A 281 16.84 -29.12 14.66
N SER A 282 18.07 -28.93 14.19
CA SER A 282 18.98 -30.04 13.87
C SER A 282 19.32 -30.87 15.10
N LEU A 283 19.60 -30.23 16.24
CA LEU A 283 19.82 -30.90 17.52
C LEU A 283 18.57 -31.62 18.00
N ALA A 284 17.38 -31.05 17.82
CA ALA A 284 16.12 -31.68 18.17
C ALA A 284 15.90 -32.97 17.36
N LEU A 285 16.14 -32.93 16.05
CA LEU A 285 16.04 -34.09 15.18
C LEU A 285 17.02 -35.20 15.59
N VAL A 286 18.27 -34.85 15.88
CA VAL A 286 19.28 -35.82 16.37
C VAL A 286 18.88 -36.39 17.73
N GLY A 287 18.37 -35.57 18.65
CA GLY A 287 17.93 -36.01 19.98
C GLY A 287 16.75 -36.97 19.91
N ILE A 288 15.75 -36.65 19.09
CA ILE A 288 14.58 -37.52 18.84
C ILE A 288 15.03 -38.82 18.17
N PHE A 289 15.91 -38.76 17.17
CA PHE A 289 16.43 -39.95 16.51
C PHE A 289 17.18 -40.88 17.48
N LEU A 290 18.11 -40.33 18.28
CA LEU A 290 18.85 -41.09 19.30
C LEU A 290 17.90 -41.71 20.34
N ALA A 291 16.86 -40.97 20.74
CA ALA A 291 15.85 -41.47 21.66
C ALA A 291 15.04 -42.63 21.08
N VAL A 292 14.53 -42.50 19.86
CA VAL A 292 13.76 -43.56 19.19
C VAL A 292 14.62 -44.81 18.98
N TRP A 293 15.83 -44.63 18.46
CA TRP A 293 16.80 -45.73 18.32
C TRP A 293 17.05 -46.43 19.65
N ARG A 294 17.31 -45.66 20.70
CA ARG A 294 17.61 -46.22 22.02
C ARG A 294 16.41 -46.92 22.65
N MET A 295 15.22 -46.35 22.48
CA MET A 295 13.95 -46.93 22.90
C MET A 295 13.76 -48.32 22.29
N LEU A 296 14.03 -48.49 21.00
CA LEU A 296 13.93 -49.77 20.30
C LEU A 296 14.94 -50.80 20.83
N VAL A 297 16.21 -50.40 21.02
CA VAL A 297 17.25 -51.28 21.58
C VAL A 297 16.89 -51.78 22.98
N LEU A 298 16.45 -50.89 23.87
CA LEU A 298 16.02 -51.27 25.22
C LEU A 298 14.75 -52.13 25.21
N HIS A 299 13.84 -51.91 24.25
CA HIS A 299 12.66 -52.75 24.09
C HIS A 299 13.02 -54.17 23.66
N ALA A 300 13.97 -54.31 22.73
CA ALA A 300 14.51 -55.61 22.30
C ALA A 300 15.24 -56.32 23.45
N GLU A 301 16.14 -55.63 24.17
CA GLU A 301 16.81 -56.20 25.37
C GLU A 301 15.80 -56.62 26.44
N SER A 302 14.77 -55.81 26.69
CA SER A 302 13.69 -56.14 27.63
C SER A 302 12.92 -57.41 27.24
N ALA A 303 12.71 -57.64 25.94
CA ALA A 303 12.07 -58.87 25.45
C ALA A 303 13.01 -60.08 25.61
N ARG A 304 14.30 -59.91 25.28
CA ARG A 304 15.31 -60.98 25.41
C ARG A 304 15.55 -61.39 26.86
N ILE A 305 15.66 -60.43 27.78
CA ILE A 305 15.77 -60.70 29.23
C ILE A 305 14.53 -61.44 29.74
N ARG A 306 13.32 -61.03 29.34
CA ARG A 306 12.08 -61.73 29.71
C ARG A 306 12.06 -63.19 29.23
N LYS A 307 12.57 -63.46 28.02
CA LYS A 307 12.72 -64.83 27.50
C LYS A 307 13.77 -65.62 28.31
N GLN A 308 14.90 -65.01 28.65
CA GLN A 308 15.94 -65.62 29.48
C GLN A 308 15.44 -65.99 30.88
N MET A 309 14.55 -65.18 31.47
CA MET A 309 13.97 -65.47 32.80
C MET A 309 13.16 -66.77 32.86
N GLN A 310 12.77 -67.34 31.72
CA GLN A 310 12.02 -68.60 31.62
C GLN A 310 12.93 -69.82 31.34
N SER A 311 14.24 -69.61 31.20
CA SER A 311 15.20 -70.66 30.85
C SER A 311 16.40 -70.64 31.79
N ASP A 312 16.77 -71.81 32.31
CA ASP A 312 17.92 -71.95 33.22
C ASP A 312 19.27 -71.99 32.48
N THR A 313 19.28 -72.12 31.15
CA THR A 313 20.51 -72.13 30.35
C THR A 313 20.94 -70.70 29.97
N PRO A 314 22.15 -70.24 30.30
CA PRO A 314 22.62 -68.89 29.97
C PRO A 314 22.74 -68.67 28.46
N SER A 315 22.19 -67.56 27.95
CA SER A 315 22.39 -67.09 26.57
C SER A 315 23.27 -65.84 26.51
N SER A 316 24.23 -65.79 25.59
CA SER A 316 25.10 -64.60 25.41
C SER A 316 24.41 -63.40 24.75
N ASP A 317 23.20 -63.58 24.22
CA ASP A 317 22.47 -62.58 23.43
C ASP A 317 21.77 -61.49 24.26
N ASN A 318 21.77 -61.60 25.59
CA ASN A 318 21.14 -60.62 26.47
C ASN A 318 21.94 -60.39 27.74
N ALA A 319 21.70 -59.24 28.40
CA ALA A 319 22.45 -58.85 29.60
C ALA A 319 22.30 -59.86 30.74
N LEU A 320 21.09 -60.39 30.98
CA LEU A 320 20.86 -61.38 32.05
C LEU A 320 21.59 -62.69 31.79
N GLY A 321 21.56 -63.18 30.56
CA GLY A 321 22.22 -64.42 30.19
C GLY A 321 23.75 -64.31 30.26
N ARG A 322 24.34 -63.14 29.98
CA ARG A 322 25.77 -62.89 30.25
C ARG A 322 26.12 -62.92 31.73
N VAL A 323 25.28 -62.35 32.60
CA VAL A 323 25.43 -62.43 34.06
C VAL A 323 25.28 -63.89 34.55
N MET A 324 24.30 -64.64 34.04
CA MET A 324 24.11 -66.06 34.35
C MET A 324 25.27 -66.94 33.85
N ALA A 325 25.94 -66.57 32.76
CA ALA A 325 27.12 -67.30 32.28
C ALA A 325 28.31 -67.16 33.26
N VAL A 326 28.45 -65.99 33.91
CA VAL A 326 29.44 -65.78 34.98
C VAL A 326 29.09 -66.61 36.21
N TYR A 327 27.80 -66.76 36.53
CA TYR A 327 27.35 -67.67 37.59
C TYR A 327 27.76 -69.12 37.32
N GLU A 328 27.44 -69.65 36.13
CA GLU A 328 27.74 -71.05 35.80
C GLU A 328 29.25 -71.32 35.79
N LYS A 329 30.07 -70.37 35.32
CA LYS A 329 31.54 -70.50 35.34
C LYS A 329 32.14 -70.53 36.75
N ASN A 330 31.51 -69.85 37.71
CA ASN A 330 32.02 -69.69 39.09
C ASN A 330 31.13 -70.40 40.13
N LYS A 331 30.37 -71.41 39.70
CA LYS A 331 29.39 -72.10 40.55
C LYS A 331 30.03 -72.84 41.74
N SER A 332 31.29 -73.24 41.63
CA SER A 332 32.04 -73.97 42.66
C SER A 332 32.66 -73.08 43.75
N THR A 333 32.69 -71.76 43.56
CA THR A 333 33.33 -70.83 44.51
C THR A 333 32.41 -70.57 45.71
N ASP A 334 32.95 -70.05 46.81
CA ASP A 334 32.15 -69.63 47.97
C ASP A 334 31.15 -68.51 47.60
N THR A 335 30.16 -68.29 48.46
CA THR A 335 29.06 -67.35 48.20
C THR A 335 29.55 -65.90 48.11
N GLU A 336 30.53 -65.52 48.91
CA GLU A 336 31.06 -64.15 48.97
C GLU A 336 31.86 -63.82 47.70
N THR A 337 32.74 -64.72 47.26
CA THR A 337 33.45 -64.57 45.99
C THR A 337 32.51 -64.59 44.78
N LEU A 338 31.45 -65.41 44.83
CA LEU A 338 30.43 -65.42 43.76
C LEU A 338 29.64 -64.10 43.71
N GLU A 339 29.32 -63.50 44.85
CA GLU A 339 28.67 -62.18 44.93
C GLU A 339 29.53 -61.11 44.25
N LEU A 340 30.84 -61.09 44.51
CA LEU A 340 31.78 -60.19 43.86
C LEU A 340 31.80 -60.37 42.34
N HIS A 341 31.86 -61.60 41.85
CA HIS A 341 31.86 -61.88 40.41
C HIS A 341 30.53 -61.48 39.72
N LEU A 342 29.40 -61.68 40.40
CA LEU A 342 28.10 -61.26 39.86
C LEU A 342 27.93 -59.74 39.88
N GLY A 343 28.40 -59.06 40.93
CA GLY A 343 28.46 -57.61 41.02
C GLY A 343 29.31 -57.01 39.89
N GLU A 344 30.50 -57.56 39.65
CA GLU A 344 31.36 -57.17 38.54
C GLU A 344 30.66 -57.35 37.18
N ALA A 345 29.99 -58.49 36.98
CA ALA A 345 29.25 -58.77 35.75
C ALA A 345 28.10 -57.76 35.52
N ILE A 346 27.32 -57.42 36.56
CA ILE A 346 26.26 -56.41 36.45
C ILE A 346 26.85 -55.04 36.12
N ILE A 347 27.90 -54.61 36.84
CA ILE A 347 28.56 -53.32 36.60
C ILE A 347 29.09 -53.23 35.17
N SER A 348 29.59 -54.33 34.60
CA SER A 348 30.06 -54.37 33.22
C SER A 348 28.94 -54.18 32.17
N GLU A 349 27.69 -54.47 32.53
CA GLU A 349 26.51 -54.34 31.66
C GLU A 349 25.81 -52.98 31.77
N VAL A 350 25.96 -52.28 32.90
CA VAL A 350 25.37 -50.94 33.13
C VAL A 350 25.75 -49.93 32.02
N PRO A 351 27.01 -49.81 31.56
CA PRO A 351 27.37 -48.91 30.45
C PRO A 351 26.62 -49.23 29.16
N LYS A 352 26.41 -50.52 28.85
CA LYS A 352 25.68 -50.95 27.65
C LYS A 352 24.20 -50.62 27.75
N LEU A 353 23.61 -50.65 28.94
CA LEU A 353 22.21 -50.30 29.22
C LEU A 353 21.95 -48.79 29.36
N THR A 354 22.99 -48.01 29.66
CA THR A 354 22.89 -46.54 29.79
C THR A 354 23.41 -45.77 28.58
N ALA A 355 24.10 -46.43 27.63
CA ALA A 355 24.66 -45.81 26.43
C ALA A 355 23.63 -44.96 25.64
N GLY A 356 24.03 -43.75 25.23
CA GLY A 356 23.19 -42.84 24.45
C GLY A 356 22.14 -42.06 25.26
N ILE A 357 21.73 -42.53 26.44
CA ILE A 357 20.74 -41.85 27.29
C ILE A 357 21.26 -40.48 27.75
N ASN A 358 22.54 -40.41 28.13
CA ASN A 358 23.17 -39.16 28.54
C ASN A 358 23.23 -38.11 27.42
N TRP A 359 23.35 -38.52 26.16
CA TRP A 359 23.34 -37.58 25.03
C TRP A 359 21.96 -36.93 24.84
N ILE A 360 20.89 -37.70 25.00
CA ILE A 360 19.51 -37.15 24.96
C ILE A 360 19.33 -36.12 26.08
N LYS A 361 19.86 -36.40 27.28
CA LYS A 361 19.86 -35.45 28.41
C LYS A 361 20.61 -34.17 28.06
N ILE A 362 21.83 -34.27 27.52
CA ILE A 362 22.63 -33.10 27.13
C ILE A 362 21.86 -32.25 26.11
N ILE A 363 21.31 -32.86 25.06
CA ILE A 363 20.53 -32.14 24.04
C ILE A 363 19.34 -31.43 24.68
N SER A 364 18.63 -32.09 25.60
CA SER A 364 17.48 -31.49 26.27
C SER A 364 17.82 -30.27 27.14
N VAL A 365 19.06 -30.18 27.65
CA VAL A 365 19.55 -29.06 28.46
C VAL A 365 20.20 -27.97 27.60
N VAL A 366 20.87 -28.34 26.52
CA VAL A 366 21.56 -27.39 25.63
C VAL A 366 20.59 -26.64 24.72
N ALA A 367 19.49 -27.28 24.27
CA ALA A 367 18.53 -26.65 23.37
C ALA A 367 17.91 -25.33 23.91
N PRO A 368 17.48 -25.24 25.19
CA PRO A 368 17.01 -23.98 25.77
C PRO A 368 18.13 -22.93 25.91
N LEU A 369 19.36 -23.36 26.23
CA LEU A 369 20.50 -22.45 26.34
C LEU A 369 20.87 -21.83 24.98
N LEU A 370 20.75 -22.61 23.90
CA LEU A 370 20.87 -22.08 22.53
C LEU A 370 19.72 -21.14 22.16
N GLY A 371 18.50 -21.39 22.65
CA GLY A 371 17.39 -20.44 22.49
C GLY A 371 17.65 -19.09 23.17
N LEU A 372 18.23 -19.13 24.37
CA LEU A 372 18.68 -17.94 25.09
C LEU A 372 19.82 -17.22 24.34
N LEU A 373 20.78 -17.97 23.79
CA LEU A 373 21.83 -17.41 22.92
C LEU A 373 21.20 -16.68 21.70
N GLY A 374 20.20 -17.29 21.07
CA GLY A 374 19.46 -16.69 19.95
C GLY A 374 18.76 -15.39 20.33
N THR A 375 18.28 -15.29 21.57
CA THR A 375 17.70 -14.04 22.10
C THR A 375 18.74 -12.96 22.22
N VAL A 376 19.92 -13.29 22.75
CA VAL A 376 21.03 -12.34 22.88
C VAL A 376 21.49 -11.87 21.49
N THR A 377 21.66 -12.79 20.54
CA THR A 377 22.07 -12.41 19.17
C THR A 377 21.01 -11.54 18.49
N GLY A 378 19.72 -11.88 18.59
CA GLY A 378 18.66 -11.06 17.99
C GLY A 378 18.56 -9.67 18.61
N MET A 379 18.76 -9.54 19.93
CA MET A 379 18.80 -8.22 20.57
C MET A 379 20.05 -7.41 20.19
N ILE A 380 21.21 -8.05 19.94
CA ILE A 380 22.39 -7.37 19.39
C ILE A 380 22.07 -6.81 18.00
N ASP A 381 21.43 -7.59 17.13
CA ASP A 381 21.03 -7.16 15.78
C ASP A 381 20.08 -5.95 15.83
N VAL A 382 19.15 -5.90 16.80
CA VAL A 382 18.25 -4.75 17.01
C VAL A 382 19.04 -3.50 17.41
N PHE A 383 19.98 -3.62 18.35
CA PHE A 383 20.80 -2.48 18.78
C PHE A 383 21.74 -1.98 17.67
N GLU A 384 22.30 -2.88 16.86
CA GLU A 384 23.10 -2.52 15.69
C GLU A 384 22.26 -1.76 14.64
N THR A 385 21.07 -2.27 14.34
CA THR A 385 20.12 -1.62 13.41
C THR A 385 19.73 -0.23 13.92
N MET A 386 19.44 -0.10 15.22
CA MET A 386 19.13 1.19 15.85
C MET A 386 20.32 2.16 15.81
N SER A 387 21.56 1.66 15.90
CA SER A 387 22.77 2.48 15.79
C SER A 387 23.01 2.97 14.35
N LEU A 388 22.68 2.16 13.34
CA LEU A 388 22.92 2.48 11.94
C LEU A 388 21.82 3.35 11.33
N PHE A 389 20.55 3.08 11.66
CA PHE A 389 19.39 3.70 11.02
C PHE A 389 18.57 4.58 11.99
N GLY A 390 18.97 4.69 13.26
CA GLY A 390 18.22 5.39 14.29
C GLY A 390 16.94 4.65 14.69
N THR A 391 16.03 5.31 15.41
CA THR A 391 14.70 4.76 15.77
C THR A 391 13.65 4.97 14.67
N GLY A 392 14.09 5.21 13.42
CA GLY A 392 13.25 5.69 12.33
C GLY A 392 12.34 4.64 11.69
N ASP A 393 12.72 3.36 11.74
CA ASP A 393 11.92 2.26 11.16
C ASP A 393 11.63 1.15 12.19
N PRO A 394 10.45 1.19 12.84
CA PRO A 394 10.02 0.16 13.78
C PRO A 394 9.91 -1.24 13.18
N LYS A 395 9.77 -1.39 11.85
CA LYS A 395 9.65 -2.72 11.22
C LYS A 395 10.97 -3.47 11.25
N LEU A 396 12.09 -2.79 11.01
CA LEU A 396 13.42 -3.41 11.09
C LEU A 396 13.74 -3.85 12.53
N MET A 397 13.35 -3.04 13.53
CA MET A 397 13.48 -3.41 14.94
C MET A 397 12.61 -4.61 15.32
N ALA A 398 11.37 -4.66 14.81
CA ALA A 398 10.45 -5.78 15.06
C ALA A 398 11.01 -7.12 14.53
N GLY A 399 11.78 -7.10 13.44
CA GLY A 399 12.45 -8.28 12.89
C GLY A 399 13.39 -8.95 13.89
N GLY A 400 14.35 -8.19 14.45
CA GLY A 400 15.32 -8.73 15.40
C GLY A 400 14.70 -9.17 16.74
N ILE A 401 13.64 -8.48 17.20
CA ILE A 401 12.85 -8.92 18.36
C ILE A 401 12.13 -10.24 18.07
N SER A 402 11.54 -10.38 16.87
CA SER A 402 10.86 -11.61 16.47
C SER A 402 11.83 -12.79 16.39
N GLN A 403 13.01 -12.58 15.81
CA GLN A 403 14.11 -13.56 15.79
C GLN A 403 14.47 -14.03 17.20
N ALA A 404 14.66 -13.09 18.13
CA ALA A 404 15.01 -13.39 19.52
C ALA A 404 13.93 -14.26 20.23
N LEU A 405 12.66 -13.92 20.03
CA LEU A 405 11.55 -14.65 20.64
C LEU A 405 11.38 -16.05 20.02
N ILE A 406 11.47 -16.17 18.70
CA ILE A 406 11.24 -17.47 18.04
C ILE A 406 12.35 -18.47 18.35
N THR A 407 13.62 -18.04 18.49
CA THR A 407 14.71 -18.94 18.90
C THR A 407 14.48 -19.54 20.29
N THR A 408 13.89 -18.76 21.21
CA THR A 408 13.52 -19.26 22.55
C THR A 408 12.40 -20.29 22.47
N VAL A 409 11.36 -20.00 21.68
CA VAL A 409 10.26 -20.94 21.46
C VAL A 409 10.79 -22.24 20.85
N LEU A 410 11.64 -22.17 19.83
CA LEU A 410 12.26 -23.35 19.21
C LEU A 410 13.10 -24.15 20.23
N GLY A 411 13.86 -23.47 21.10
CA GLY A 411 14.61 -24.11 22.16
C GLY A 411 13.72 -24.92 23.11
N LEU A 412 12.57 -24.37 23.51
CA LEU A 412 11.59 -25.07 24.36
C LEU A 412 10.89 -26.22 23.62
N VAL A 413 10.47 -25.98 22.38
CA VAL A 413 9.82 -27.00 21.53
C VAL A 413 10.77 -28.19 21.27
N ALA A 414 12.08 -27.95 21.18
CA ALA A 414 13.09 -29.00 21.09
C ALA A 414 13.33 -29.70 22.44
N ALA A 415 13.42 -28.95 23.53
CA ALA A 415 13.79 -29.46 24.84
C ALA A 415 12.71 -30.35 25.48
N ILE A 416 11.44 -29.91 25.44
CA ILE A 416 10.34 -30.60 26.13
C ILE A 416 10.20 -32.06 25.67
N PRO A 417 10.13 -32.37 24.36
CA PRO A 417 10.10 -33.75 23.89
C PRO A 417 11.37 -34.52 24.25
N CYS A 418 12.55 -33.90 24.17
CA CYS A 418 13.81 -34.56 24.50
C CYS A 418 13.90 -34.94 25.99
N VAL A 419 13.45 -34.08 26.91
CA VAL A 419 13.38 -34.41 28.36
C VAL A 419 12.45 -35.59 28.61
N PHE A 420 11.28 -35.59 27.97
CA PHE A 420 10.31 -36.68 28.09
C PHE A 420 10.90 -38.01 27.60
N LEU A 421 11.49 -38.01 26.41
CA LEU A 421 12.12 -39.18 25.80
C LEU A 421 13.33 -39.67 26.60
N HIS A 422 14.17 -38.77 27.12
CA HIS A 422 15.24 -39.11 28.05
C HIS A 422 14.70 -39.82 29.28
N THR A 423 13.66 -39.28 29.90
CA THR A 423 13.05 -39.84 31.13
C THR A 423 12.49 -41.23 30.87
N MET A 424 11.76 -41.42 29.78
CA MET A 424 11.20 -42.72 29.38
C MET A 424 12.30 -43.77 29.15
N THR A 425 13.36 -43.40 28.44
CA THR A 425 14.49 -44.27 28.12
C THR A 425 15.32 -44.60 29.37
N ASN A 426 15.58 -43.61 30.23
CA ASN A 426 16.31 -43.76 31.49
C ASN A 426 15.55 -44.66 32.48
N ASN A 427 14.24 -44.46 32.64
CA ASN A 427 13.41 -45.32 33.49
C ASN A 427 13.43 -46.76 32.99
N ARG A 428 13.34 -46.97 31.67
CA ARG A 428 13.42 -48.30 31.08
C ARG A 428 14.77 -48.97 31.35
N SER A 429 15.88 -48.23 31.17
CA SER A 429 17.22 -48.74 31.49
C SER A 429 17.35 -49.12 32.96
N ARG A 430 16.89 -48.26 33.87
CA ARG A 430 16.93 -48.53 35.32
C ARG A 430 16.14 -49.78 35.69
N ASN A 431 14.95 -49.95 35.12
CA ASN A 431 14.15 -51.16 35.33
C ASN A 431 14.88 -52.42 34.85
N LEU A 432 15.61 -52.36 33.73
CA LEU A 432 16.41 -53.50 33.26
C LEU A 432 17.57 -53.81 34.21
N ILE A 433 18.29 -52.80 34.69
CA ILE A 433 19.38 -52.97 35.67
C ILE A 433 18.83 -53.59 36.97
N GLN A 434 17.71 -53.10 37.48
CA GLN A 434 17.05 -53.65 38.65
C GLN A 434 16.67 -55.13 38.46
N ILE A 435 16.15 -55.51 37.29
CA ILE A 435 15.85 -56.92 36.97
C ILE A 435 17.13 -57.78 37.02
N LEU A 436 18.28 -57.26 36.57
CA LEU A 436 19.56 -57.99 36.66
C LEU A 436 19.98 -58.18 38.12
N GLU A 437 19.89 -57.14 38.95
CA GLU A 437 20.23 -57.17 40.38
C GLU A 437 19.33 -58.12 41.18
N GLU A 438 18.01 -58.06 40.97
CA GLU A 438 17.04 -58.96 41.61
C GLU A 438 17.33 -60.42 41.27
N ARG A 439 17.68 -60.70 40.00
CA ARG A 439 17.96 -62.06 39.55
C ARG A 439 19.29 -62.58 40.04
N ALA A 440 20.34 -61.77 40.05
CA ALA A 440 21.63 -62.15 40.62
C ALA A 440 21.51 -62.46 42.12
N THR A 441 20.85 -61.58 42.87
CA THR A 441 20.55 -61.79 44.30
C THR A 441 19.72 -63.06 44.52
N GLY A 442 18.70 -63.30 43.70
CA GLY A 442 17.89 -64.52 43.78
C GLY A 442 18.64 -65.81 43.44
N ILE A 443 19.70 -65.74 42.61
CA ILE A 443 20.59 -66.88 42.35
C ILE A 443 21.51 -67.13 43.55
N LEU A 444 22.08 -66.07 44.13
CA LEU A 444 22.91 -66.15 45.35
C LEU A 444 22.13 -66.74 46.53
N ALA A 445 20.91 -66.25 46.77
CA ALA A 445 20.04 -66.74 47.83
C ALA A 445 19.74 -68.25 47.71
N ARG A 446 19.41 -68.72 46.49
CA ARG A 446 19.17 -70.16 46.23
C ARG A 446 20.42 -71.00 46.47
N LYS A 447 21.60 -70.52 46.09
CA LYS A 447 22.86 -71.22 46.34
C LYS A 447 23.18 -71.28 47.84
N ALA A 448 23.02 -70.16 48.56
CA ALA A 448 23.21 -70.12 50.01
C ALA A 448 22.28 -71.09 50.74
N GLU A 449 21.00 -71.14 50.35
CA GLU A 449 20.03 -72.09 50.92
C GLU A 449 20.40 -73.55 50.63
N GLN A 450 20.87 -73.87 49.42
CA GLN A 450 21.35 -75.21 49.07
C GLN A 450 22.58 -75.62 49.90
N LEU A 451 23.54 -74.72 50.10
CA LEU A 451 24.72 -74.97 50.93
C LEU A 451 24.34 -75.17 52.41
N LEU A 452 23.38 -74.40 52.93
CA LEU A 452 22.87 -74.58 54.29
C LEU A 452 22.15 -75.92 54.46
N LYS A 453 21.31 -76.32 53.50
CA LYS A 453 20.65 -77.64 53.51
C LYS A 453 21.64 -78.79 53.40
N ALA A 454 22.66 -78.67 52.54
CA ALA A 454 23.72 -79.67 52.40
C ALA A 454 24.62 -79.78 53.64
N LYS A 455 24.72 -78.73 54.45
CA LYS A 455 25.45 -78.75 55.74
C LYS A 455 24.60 -79.27 56.90
N ALA A 456 23.27 -79.25 56.76
CA ALA A 456 22.31 -79.72 57.76
C ALA A 456 21.88 -81.19 57.57
N ALA A 457 22.06 -81.74 56.37
CA ALA A 457 21.96 -83.16 56.05
C ALA A 457 23.31 -83.86 56.27
#